data_AF-A0A4Y2K853-F1
#
_entry.id   AF-A0A4Y2K853-F1
#
_cell.length_a   1.000
_cell.length_b   1.000
_cell.length_c   1.000
_cell.angle_alpha   90.00
_cell.angle_beta   90.00
_cell.angle_gamma   90.00
#
_symmetry.space_group_name_H-M   'P 1'
#
loop_
_entity.id
_entity.type
_entity.pdbx_description
1 polymer ?
#
loop_
_entity_poly.entity_id
_entity_poly.type
_entity_poly.pdbx_seq_one_letter_code
_entity_poly.pdbx_strand_id
1 'polypeptide(L)'
;MSIGKKISNGLGENYRDVMYDDLYRSVPAVNNFDNLSLQFNVDGIPMYRKSRYSIWPIQCAFNELPPVRRKQHIMMRGLWFGKEKPDINFNYFIPFVNELDSLIKSGINWFVKHENKNKSTKIIPLIFPSDAPARAMIQNFTQYNGAYGCGFCERKGEVVEKGRVTCLIYDVVKGSLPQLRSHEQT
;
A
#
# COMPACT_ATOMS: atom_id res chain seq x y z
N MET A 1 22.55 28.83 -5.11
CA MET A 1 22.38 27.95 -3.93
C MET A 1 21.49 28.69 -2.93
N SER A 2 20.17 28.60 -3.10
CA SER A 2 19.23 29.32 -2.24
C SER A 2 17.95 28.50 -2.09
N ILE A 3 17.86 27.83 -0.94
CA ILE A 3 16.67 27.69 -0.08
C ILE A 3 15.36 27.42 -0.82
N GLY A 4 15.08 26.13 -1.08
CA GLY A 4 13.74 25.66 -1.41
C GLY A 4 12.79 25.94 -0.24
N LYS A 5 11.79 26.78 -0.48
CA LYS A 5 10.71 27.16 0.44
C LYS A 5 10.24 25.96 1.28
N LYS A 6 10.45 26.04 2.60
CA LYS A 6 9.65 25.26 3.57
C LYS A 6 8.19 25.66 3.36
N ILE A 7 7.36 24.72 2.92
CA ILE A 7 5.90 24.87 2.99
C ILE A 7 5.53 24.74 4.47
N SER A 8 5.65 25.84 5.21
CA SER A 8 5.19 25.95 6.59
C SER A 8 3.67 26.14 6.61
N ASN A 9 2.94 25.06 6.39
CA ASN A 9 1.49 25.06 6.60
C ASN A 9 1.19 24.78 8.08
N GLY A 10 1.28 25.83 8.92
CA GLY A 10 0.47 26.08 10.13
C GLY A 10 0.04 24.93 11.06
N LEU A 11 0.75 23.82 11.13
CA LEU A 11 0.48 22.69 12.02
C LEU A 11 1.79 22.34 12.73
N GLY A 12 1.74 22.25 14.06
CA GLY A 12 2.90 22.30 14.97
C GLY A 12 4.16 21.59 14.48
N GLU A 13 5.29 22.28 14.66
CA GLU A 13 6.64 21.96 14.15
C GLU A 13 7.25 20.61 14.62
N ASN A 14 6.48 19.72 15.25
CA ASN A 14 6.98 18.48 15.86
C ASN A 14 6.42 17.17 15.27
N TYR A 15 5.61 17.20 14.20
CA TYR A 15 5.16 15.97 13.56
C TYR A 15 6.17 15.49 12.50
N ARG A 16 6.84 14.36 12.77
CA ARG A 16 7.49 13.57 11.73
C ARG A 16 6.45 12.65 11.10
N ASP A 17 6.42 12.62 9.78
CA ASP A 17 5.51 11.82 8.96
C ASP A 17 6.33 11.07 7.89
N VAL A 18 5.69 10.18 7.13
CA VAL A 18 6.31 9.38 6.07
C VAL A 18 7.22 10.20 5.15
N MET A 19 6.81 11.42 4.77
CA MET A 19 7.56 12.31 3.87
C MET A 19 8.94 12.73 4.40
N TYR A 20 9.17 12.57 5.71
CA TYR A 20 10.41 12.93 6.38
C TYR A 20 11.40 11.77 6.49
N ASP A 21 10.96 10.56 6.14
CA ASP A 21 11.79 9.35 6.21
C ASP A 21 12.83 9.33 5.07
N ASP A 22 14.04 8.84 5.38
CA ASP A 22 15.14 8.79 4.41
C ASP A 22 14.84 7.81 3.27
N LEU A 23 14.12 6.72 3.55
CA LEU A 23 13.71 5.76 2.51
C LEU A 23 12.73 6.40 1.54
N TYR A 24 11.77 7.19 2.05
CA TYR A 24 10.85 7.94 1.21
C TYR A 24 11.62 8.87 0.26
N ARG A 25 12.58 9.64 0.79
CA ARG A 25 13.38 10.60 0.03
C ARG A 25 14.38 9.96 -0.93
N SER A 26 14.76 8.69 -0.70
CA SER A 26 15.62 7.95 -1.62
C SER A 26 14.93 7.62 -2.94
N VAL A 27 13.60 7.67 -3.03
CA VAL A 27 12.86 7.42 -4.27
C VAL A 27 12.96 8.65 -5.18
N PRO A 28 13.64 8.59 -6.34
CA PRO A 28 13.85 9.78 -7.16
C PRO A 28 12.55 10.42 -7.66
N ALA A 29 11.52 9.61 -7.91
CA ALA A 29 10.25 10.07 -8.45
C ALA A 29 9.49 11.01 -7.50
N VAL A 30 9.67 10.89 -6.18
CA VAL A 30 8.98 11.76 -5.21
C VAL A 30 9.74 13.04 -4.87
N ASN A 31 10.98 13.18 -5.35
CA ASN A 31 11.76 14.41 -5.24
C ASN A 31 11.34 15.46 -6.28
N ASN A 32 10.53 15.08 -7.28
CA ASN A 32 9.90 16.01 -8.19
C ASN A 32 8.59 16.53 -7.57
N PHE A 33 8.53 17.83 -7.28
CA PHE A 33 7.37 18.50 -6.68
C PHE A 33 6.11 18.53 -7.56
N ASP A 34 6.23 18.23 -8.86
CA ASP A 34 5.08 18.09 -9.75
C ASP A 34 4.41 16.70 -9.64
N ASN A 35 5.06 15.74 -8.99
CA ASN A 35 4.53 14.40 -8.74
C ASN A 35 3.82 14.33 -7.38
N LEU A 36 2.89 13.38 -7.27
CA LEU A 36 2.19 13.08 -6.03
C LEU A 36 2.47 11.64 -5.62
N SER A 37 2.68 11.43 -4.32
CA SER A 37 2.87 10.10 -3.77
C SER A 37 1.59 9.59 -3.12
N LEU A 38 1.28 8.33 -3.42
CA LEU A 38 0.02 7.69 -3.06
C LEU A 38 0.26 6.62 -1.99
N GLN A 39 -0.57 6.64 -0.96
CA GLN A 39 -0.84 5.48 -0.14
C GLN A 39 -2.19 4.90 -0.57
N PHE A 40 -2.30 3.58 -0.65
CA PHE A 40 -3.58 2.94 -0.85
C PHE A 40 -3.71 1.71 0.03
N ASN A 41 -4.92 1.37 0.46
CA ASN A 41 -5.18 0.17 1.26
C ASN A 41 -6.40 -0.56 0.75
N VAL A 42 -6.41 -1.87 1.00
CA VAL A 42 -7.51 -2.77 0.69
C VAL A 42 -7.69 -3.67 1.90
N ASP A 43 -8.89 -3.65 2.48
CA ASP A 43 -9.19 -4.36 3.72
C ASP A 43 -10.60 -4.96 3.69
N GLY A 44 -10.81 -6.07 4.38
CA GLY A 44 -12.09 -6.77 4.45
C GLY A 44 -12.89 -6.38 5.70
N ILE A 45 -14.00 -5.68 5.50
CA ILE A 45 -14.91 -5.27 6.58
C ILE A 45 -16.10 -6.25 6.64
N PRO A 46 -16.29 -7.01 7.73
CA PRO A 46 -17.45 -7.86 7.89
C PRO A 46 -18.70 -7.02 8.12
N MET A 47 -19.76 -7.26 7.34
CA MET A 47 -20.98 -6.44 7.44
C MET A 47 -21.92 -6.87 8.56
N TYR A 48 -21.95 -8.17 8.88
CA TYR A 48 -22.80 -8.69 9.94
C TYR A 48 -22.08 -9.78 10.71
N ARG A 49 -22.29 -9.84 12.02
CA ARG A 49 -21.63 -10.79 12.94
C ARG A 49 -21.82 -12.26 12.57
N LYS A 50 -22.93 -12.62 11.90
CA LYS A 50 -23.28 -14.01 11.53
C LYS A 50 -23.36 -14.24 10.02
N SER A 51 -23.09 -13.22 9.21
CA SER A 51 -23.24 -13.30 7.76
C SER A 51 -21.89 -13.38 7.09
N ARG A 52 -21.80 -14.09 5.97
CA ARG A 52 -20.57 -14.17 5.16
C ARG A 52 -20.32 -12.92 4.32
N TYR A 53 -21.24 -11.95 4.34
CA TYR A 53 -21.08 -10.72 3.55
C TYR A 53 -19.94 -9.86 4.09
N SER A 54 -19.08 -9.43 3.18
CA SER A 54 -17.97 -8.53 3.45
C SER A 54 -17.93 -7.40 2.41
N ILE A 55 -17.42 -6.26 2.86
CA ILE A 55 -17.06 -5.13 2.01
C ILE A 55 -15.55 -5.08 1.90
N TRP A 56 -15.05 -4.85 0.69
CA TRP A 56 -13.63 -4.56 0.46
C TRP A 56 -13.53 -3.23 -0.26
N PRO A 57 -13.12 -2.14 0.40
CA PRO A 57 -12.87 -0.88 -0.27
C PRO A 57 -11.40 -0.77 -0.71
N ILE A 58 -11.16 -0.20 -1.88
CA ILE A 58 -9.86 0.34 -2.26
C ILE A 58 -9.87 1.81 -1.85
N GLN A 59 -9.07 2.15 -0.85
CA GLN A 59 -8.95 3.51 -0.31
C GLN A 59 -7.59 4.08 -0.67
N CYS A 60 -7.55 5.38 -0.95
CA CYS A 60 -6.39 6.09 -1.46
C CYS A 60 -6.20 7.42 -0.72
N ALA A 61 -4.95 7.79 -0.42
CA ALA A 61 -4.61 9.06 0.21
C ALA A 61 -3.26 9.59 -0.32
N PHE A 62 -3.18 10.90 -0.59
CA PHE A 62 -1.94 11.54 -1.02
C PHE A 62 -1.10 12.02 0.16
N ASN A 63 0.22 11.81 0.10
CA ASN A 63 1.09 12.20 1.21
C ASN A 63 1.37 13.70 1.27
N GLU A 64 1.19 14.41 0.17
CA GLU A 64 1.44 15.85 0.06
C GLU A 64 0.42 16.67 0.88
N LEU A 65 -0.70 16.06 1.28
CA LEU A 65 -1.61 16.64 2.25
C LEU A 65 -1.07 16.48 3.68
N PRO A 66 -1.10 17.52 4.53
CA PRO A 66 -0.78 17.39 5.94
C PRO A 66 -1.62 16.30 6.64
N PRO A 67 -1.12 15.60 7.67
CA PRO A 67 -1.79 14.43 8.27
C PRO A 67 -3.28 14.63 8.60
N VAL A 68 -3.63 15.78 9.17
CA VAL A 68 -5.03 16.11 9.53
C VAL A 68 -5.91 16.21 8.28
N ARG A 69 -5.42 16.87 7.23
CA ARG A 69 -6.15 16.99 5.96
C ARG A 69 -6.19 15.67 5.21
N ARG A 70 -5.09 14.90 5.23
CA ARG A 70 -5.03 13.58 4.58
C ARG A 70 -6.14 12.66 5.08
N LYS A 71 -6.39 12.62 6.40
CA LYS A 71 -7.48 11.83 7.01
C LYS A 71 -8.87 12.25 6.54
N GLN A 72 -9.06 13.52 6.22
CA GLN A 72 -10.33 14.07 5.74
C GLN A 72 -10.53 13.89 4.23
N HIS A 73 -9.46 13.59 3.49
CA HIS A 73 -9.46 13.49 2.02
C HIS A 73 -9.06 12.07 1.57
N ILE A 74 -9.50 11.05 2.31
CA ILE A 74 -9.38 9.66 1.88
C ILE A 74 -10.37 9.44 0.74
N MET A 75 -9.86 8.97 -0.40
CA MET A 75 -10.66 8.72 -1.60
C MET A 75 -10.97 7.24 -1.69
N MET A 76 -12.24 6.89 -1.89
CA MET A 76 -12.62 5.53 -2.25
C MET A 76 -12.53 5.38 -3.77
N ARG A 77 -11.70 4.44 -4.25
CA ARG A 77 -11.48 4.17 -5.68
C ARG A 77 -12.17 2.91 -6.17
N GLY A 78 -12.52 2.01 -5.26
CA GLY A 78 -13.33 0.84 -5.58
C GLY A 78 -14.03 0.32 -4.34
N LEU A 79 -15.12 -0.40 -4.54
CA LEU A 79 -15.89 -1.03 -3.48
C LEU A 79 -16.44 -2.37 -3.95
N TRP A 80 -15.99 -3.45 -3.33
CA TRP A 80 -16.58 -4.77 -3.51
C TRP A 80 -17.56 -5.04 -2.38
N PHE A 81 -18.69 -5.66 -2.71
CA PHE A 81 -19.64 -6.18 -1.74
C PHE A 81 -20.10 -7.57 -2.17
N GLY A 82 -19.88 -8.57 -1.32
CA GLY A 82 -20.25 -9.94 -1.65
C GLY A 82 -20.20 -10.88 -0.46
N LYS A 83 -20.82 -12.05 -0.63
CA LYS A 83 -20.73 -13.18 0.33
C LYS A 83 -19.33 -13.80 0.38
N GLU A 84 -18.55 -13.57 -0.67
CA GLU A 84 -17.21 -14.10 -0.83
C GLU A 84 -16.23 -12.95 -0.95
N LYS A 85 -14.98 -13.27 -0.62
CA LYS A 85 -13.86 -12.35 -0.82
C LYS A 85 -13.74 -12.06 -2.33
N PRO A 86 -13.33 -10.85 -2.73
CA PRO A 86 -13.14 -10.56 -4.14
C PRO A 86 -12.14 -11.56 -4.72
N ASP A 87 -12.43 -12.06 -5.91
CA ASP A 87 -11.39 -12.69 -6.72
C ASP A 87 -10.46 -11.59 -7.22
N ILE A 88 -9.37 -11.41 -6.47
CA ILE A 88 -8.39 -10.35 -6.70
C ILE A 88 -7.71 -10.50 -8.05
N ASN A 89 -7.56 -11.73 -8.55
CA ASN A 89 -6.75 -12.02 -9.73
C ASN A 89 -7.44 -11.65 -11.05
N PHE A 90 -8.76 -11.42 -11.06
CA PHE A 90 -9.48 -11.23 -12.33
C PHE A 90 -10.23 -9.91 -12.47
N ASN A 91 -11.09 -9.51 -11.51
CA ASN A 91 -12.09 -8.48 -11.83
C ASN A 91 -12.10 -7.25 -10.92
N TYR A 92 -11.58 -7.35 -9.69
CA TYR A 92 -11.70 -6.24 -8.74
C TYR A 92 -10.45 -5.36 -8.66
N PHE A 93 -9.27 -5.98 -8.51
CA PHE A 93 -8.04 -5.24 -8.24
C PHE A 93 -7.22 -4.93 -9.49
N ILE A 94 -7.25 -5.81 -10.50
CA ILE A 94 -6.52 -5.63 -11.76
C ILE A 94 -6.84 -4.30 -12.47
N PRO A 95 -8.10 -3.85 -12.60
CA PRO A 95 -8.39 -2.56 -13.22
C PRO A 95 -7.71 -1.38 -12.50
N PHE A 96 -7.69 -1.42 -11.16
CA PHE A 96 -7.02 -0.40 -10.35
C PHE A 96 -5.49 -0.43 -10.54
N VAL A 97 -4.89 -1.62 -10.59
CA VAL A 97 -3.45 -1.78 -10.85
C VAL A 97 -3.06 -1.25 -12.23
N ASN A 98 -3.85 -1.57 -13.27
CA ASN A 98 -3.61 -1.09 -14.63
C ASN A 98 -3.72 0.43 -14.73
N GLU A 99 -4.70 1.04 -14.04
CA GLU A 99 -4.81 2.49 -13.97
C GLU A 99 -3.61 3.11 -13.24
N LEU A 100 -3.20 2.54 -12.10
CA LEU A 100 -2.01 2.99 -11.37
C LEU A 100 -0.75 2.91 -12.24
N ASP A 101 -0.54 1.82 -12.97
CA ASP A 101 0.59 1.67 -13.89
C ASP A 101 0.61 2.77 -14.96
N SER A 102 -0.55 3.09 -15.54
CA SER A 102 -0.70 4.22 -16.46
C SER A 102 -0.37 5.56 -15.80
N LEU A 103 -0.84 5.79 -14.56
CA LEU A 103 -0.59 7.03 -13.81
C LEU A 103 0.88 7.19 -13.38
N ILE A 104 1.60 6.09 -13.17
CA ILE A 104 3.05 6.10 -12.92
C ILE A 104 3.81 6.48 -14.21
N LYS A 105 3.44 5.85 -15.34
CA LYS A 105 4.16 6.01 -16.61
C LYS A 105 3.87 7.35 -17.27
N SER A 106 2.59 7.64 -17.46
CA SER A 106 2.07 8.75 -18.27
C SER A 106 1.64 9.95 -17.44
N GLY A 107 1.24 9.74 -16.17
CA GLY A 107 0.71 10.79 -15.31
C GLY A 107 -0.64 11.34 -15.79
N ILE A 108 -1.03 12.48 -15.22
CA ILE A 108 -2.25 13.21 -15.53
C ILE A 108 -1.86 14.60 -16.03
N ASN A 109 -2.35 14.97 -17.21
CA ASN A 109 -2.19 16.31 -17.76
C ASN A 109 -3.37 17.20 -17.35
N TRP A 110 -3.10 18.37 -16.81
CA TRP A 110 -4.13 19.30 -16.35
C TRP A 110 -3.68 20.76 -16.51
N PHE A 111 -4.64 21.65 -16.66
CA PHE A 111 -4.39 23.07 -16.86
C PHE A 111 -4.52 23.85 -15.56
N VAL A 112 -3.46 24.58 -15.19
CA VAL A 112 -3.41 25.39 -13.99
C VAL A 112 -3.84 26.81 -14.34
N LYS A 113 -5.10 27.15 -14.04
CA LYS A 113 -5.69 28.44 -14.42
C LYS A 113 -4.88 29.66 -13.96
N HIS A 114 -4.34 29.63 -12.74
CA HIS A 114 -3.62 30.78 -12.17
C HIS A 114 -2.17 30.91 -12.67
N GLU A 115 -1.57 29.81 -13.15
CA GLU A 115 -0.23 29.83 -13.78
C GLU A 115 -0.32 29.96 -15.31
N ASN A 116 -1.53 29.87 -15.88
CA ASN A 116 -1.79 29.78 -17.32
C ASN A 116 -0.88 28.73 -18.02
N LYS A 117 -0.73 27.55 -17.39
CA LYS A 117 0.23 26.53 -17.82
C LYS A 117 -0.36 25.13 -17.73
N ASN A 118 0.02 24.27 -18.68
CA ASN A 118 -0.21 22.84 -18.60
C ASN A 118 0.81 22.19 -17.65
N LYS A 119 0.30 21.43 -16.67
CA LYS A 119 1.11 20.58 -15.79
C LYS A 119 0.84 19.11 -16.11
N SER A 120 1.87 18.30 -15.91
CA SER A 120 1.80 16.85 -15.94
C SER A 120 2.23 16.32 -14.58
N THR A 121 1.36 15.58 -13.92
CA THR A 121 1.59 15.07 -12.57
C THR A 121 1.56 13.55 -12.60
N LYS A 122 2.67 12.91 -12.22
CA LYS A 122 2.71 11.46 -12.05
C LYS A 122 2.26 11.07 -10.65
N ILE A 123 1.63 9.90 -10.55
CA ILE A 123 1.18 9.35 -9.28
C ILE A 123 2.11 8.19 -8.91
N ILE A 124 2.77 8.30 -7.76
CA ILE A 124 3.79 7.35 -7.30
C ILE A 124 3.25 6.58 -6.09
N PRO A 125 2.71 5.36 -6.26
CA PRO A 125 2.29 4.54 -5.14
C PRO A 125 3.52 4.06 -4.37
N LEU A 126 3.59 4.38 -3.08
CA LEU A 126 4.73 4.04 -2.23
C LEU A 126 4.36 3.17 -1.04
N ILE A 127 3.14 3.33 -0.52
CA ILE A 127 2.73 2.64 0.71
C ILE A 127 1.44 1.90 0.45
N PHE A 128 1.48 0.62 0.79
CA PHE A 128 0.33 -0.26 0.80
C PHE A 128 0.18 -0.90 2.19
N PRO A 129 -0.45 -0.21 3.17
CA PRO A 129 -0.71 -0.82 4.46
C PRO A 129 -1.85 -1.83 4.31
N SER A 130 -1.58 -3.07 4.72
CA SER A 130 -2.53 -4.18 4.62
C SER A 130 -2.26 -5.19 5.72
N ASP A 131 -3.33 -5.80 6.23
CA ASP A 131 -3.23 -6.91 7.17
C ASP A 131 -2.66 -8.16 6.49
N ALA A 132 -2.26 -9.17 7.27
CA ALA A 132 -1.64 -10.37 6.71
C ALA A 132 -2.59 -11.16 5.75
N PRO A 133 -3.89 -11.34 6.07
CA PRO A 133 -4.86 -11.95 5.14
C PRO A 133 -5.01 -11.22 3.80
N ALA A 134 -5.21 -9.90 3.79
CA ALA A 134 -5.42 -9.14 2.57
C ALA A 134 -4.12 -9.04 1.76
N ARG A 135 -2.96 -8.86 2.42
CA ARG A 135 -1.66 -8.89 1.75
C ARG A 135 -1.40 -10.21 1.02
N ALA A 136 -1.68 -11.34 1.67
CA ALA A 136 -1.53 -12.66 1.05
C ALA A 136 -2.42 -12.82 -0.19
N MET A 137 -3.66 -12.33 -0.11
CA MET A 137 -4.59 -12.36 -1.24
C MET A 137 -4.13 -11.46 -2.39
N ILE A 138 -3.66 -10.25 -2.09
CA ILE A 138 -3.25 -9.24 -3.08
C ILE A 138 -1.95 -9.63 -3.79
N GLN A 139 -1.01 -10.18 -3.04
CA GLN A 139 0.26 -10.67 -3.59
C GLN A 139 0.18 -12.11 -4.09
N ASN A 140 -1.01 -12.72 -4.07
CA ASN A 140 -1.27 -14.09 -4.53
C ASN A 140 -0.32 -15.14 -3.90
N PHE A 141 -0.03 -15.04 -2.60
CA PHE A 141 0.74 -16.04 -1.87
C PHE A 141 -0.06 -16.70 -0.75
N THR A 142 0.50 -17.77 -0.18
CA THR A 142 -0.16 -18.54 0.88
C THR A 142 -0.45 -17.68 2.11
N GLN A 143 -1.64 -17.79 2.69
CA GLN A 143 -1.97 -17.06 3.93
C GLN A 143 -0.96 -17.38 5.06
N TYR A 144 -0.85 -16.47 6.03
CA TYR A 144 0.11 -16.52 7.14
C TYR A 144 0.10 -17.82 7.97
N ASN A 145 -0.98 -18.61 7.92
CA ASN A 145 -1.10 -19.91 8.60
C ASN A 145 -0.65 -21.11 7.75
N GLY A 146 -0.35 -20.91 6.47
CA GLY A 146 0.10 -22.01 5.60
C GLY A 146 1.60 -22.23 5.66
N ALA A 147 2.04 -23.38 5.18
CA ALA A 147 3.44 -23.81 5.24
C ALA A 147 4.42 -22.77 4.66
N TYR A 148 4.03 -22.02 3.62
CA TYR A 148 4.82 -20.95 3.02
C TYR A 148 4.20 -19.56 3.25
N GLY A 149 3.62 -19.36 4.44
CA GLY A 149 2.86 -18.15 4.79
C GLY A 149 3.70 -16.88 5.06
N CYS A 150 5.03 -16.97 5.01
CA CYS A 150 5.88 -15.80 5.24
C CYS A 150 5.77 -14.85 4.04
N GLY A 151 5.40 -13.60 4.31
CA GLY A 151 5.32 -12.55 3.29
C GLY A 151 6.68 -11.99 2.87
N PHE A 152 7.77 -12.37 3.55
CA PHE A 152 9.12 -11.86 3.29
C PHE A 152 10.03 -12.90 2.61
N CYS A 153 9.84 -14.18 2.90
CA CYS A 153 10.72 -15.25 2.41
C CYS A 153 9.94 -16.49 1.97
N GLU A 154 10.65 -17.39 1.30
CA GLU A 154 10.10 -18.65 0.77
C GLU A 154 10.35 -19.85 1.69
N ARG A 155 10.81 -19.62 2.93
CA ARG A 155 11.03 -20.72 3.88
C ARG A 155 9.71 -21.36 4.25
N LYS A 156 9.73 -22.69 4.29
CA LYS A 156 8.67 -23.48 4.90
C LYS A 156 8.70 -23.27 6.41
N GLY A 157 7.56 -22.89 6.99
CA GLY A 157 7.37 -22.84 8.42
C GLY A 157 7.02 -24.22 8.98
N GLU A 158 7.34 -24.42 10.25
CA GLU A 158 7.03 -25.63 11.01
C GLU A 158 5.93 -25.35 12.01
N VAL A 159 4.93 -26.22 12.06
CA VAL A 159 3.83 -26.10 13.02
C VAL A 159 4.29 -26.75 14.32
N VAL A 160 4.36 -25.97 15.39
CA VAL A 160 4.67 -26.45 16.73
C VAL A 160 3.51 -26.23 17.67
N GLU A 161 3.35 -27.13 18.64
CA GLU A 161 2.37 -26.99 19.70
C GLU A 161 2.85 -26.00 20.76
N LYS A 162 1.97 -25.06 21.13
CA LYS A 162 2.18 -24.09 22.20
C LYS A 162 0.98 -24.15 23.15
N GLY A 163 1.00 -25.11 24.07
CA GLY A 163 -0.12 -25.36 24.97
C GLY A 163 -1.32 -25.92 24.22
N ARG A 164 -2.48 -25.23 24.24
CA ARG A 164 -3.70 -25.66 23.52
C ARG A 164 -3.84 -25.08 22.11
N VAL A 165 -2.84 -24.33 21.64
CA VAL A 165 -2.83 -23.72 20.32
C VAL A 165 -1.59 -24.16 19.55
N THR A 166 -1.66 -24.15 18.23
CA THR A 166 -0.49 -24.32 17.37
C THR A 166 0.05 -22.96 16.93
N CYS A 167 1.35 -22.89 16.69
CA CYS A 167 1.97 -21.73 16.06
C CYS A 167 2.93 -22.18 14.96
N LEU A 168 2.98 -21.39 13.88
CA LEU A 168 3.92 -21.57 12.80
C LEU A 168 5.23 -20.84 13.15
N ILE A 169 6.33 -21.57 13.25
CA ILE A 169 7.67 -21.02 13.48
C ILE A 169 8.51 -21.12 12.21
N TYR A 170 9.46 -20.21 12.08
CA TYR A 170 10.45 -20.22 11.00
C TYR A 170 11.83 -20.33 11.61
N ASP A 171 12.61 -21.29 11.13
CA ASP A 171 13.99 -21.43 11.56
C ASP A 171 14.81 -20.24 11.06
N VAL A 172 15.17 -19.34 11.98
CA VAL A 172 16.06 -18.20 11.70
C VAL A 172 17.49 -18.65 12.00
N VAL A 173 18.17 -19.20 11.00
CA VAL A 173 19.61 -19.47 11.08
C VAL A 173 20.34 -18.13 11.24
N LYS A 174 20.99 -17.93 12.39
CA LYS A 174 21.78 -16.71 12.66
C LYS A 174 22.88 -16.58 11.59
N GLY A 175 22.91 -15.44 10.89
CA GLY A 175 23.95 -15.12 9.91
C GLY A 175 23.63 -15.47 8.44
N SER A 176 22.49 -16.12 8.15
CA SER A 176 22.04 -16.33 6.77
C SER A 176 20.67 -15.71 6.51
N LEU A 177 20.62 -14.80 5.53
CA LEU A 177 19.35 -14.24 5.07
C LEU A 177 18.54 -15.33 4.35
N PRO A 178 17.22 -15.43 4.58
CA PRO A 178 16.38 -16.31 3.78
C PRO A 178 16.48 -15.99 2.29
N GLN A 179 16.18 -16.97 1.44
CA GLN A 179 15.73 -16.64 0.09
C GLN A 179 14.49 -15.76 0.20
N LEU A 180 14.62 -14.51 -0.27
CA LEU A 180 13.54 -13.55 -0.29
C LEU A 180 12.52 -13.97 -1.36
N ARG A 181 11.25 -13.69 -1.10
CA ARG A 181 10.22 -13.89 -2.11
C ARG A 181 10.44 -12.88 -3.23
N SER A 182 10.59 -13.33 -4.47
CA SER A 182 10.66 -12.45 -5.64
C SER A 182 9.50 -12.75 -6.59
N HIS A 183 9.02 -11.73 -7.30
CA HIS A 183 8.02 -11.89 -8.35
C HIS A 183 8.60 -12.45 -9.66
N GLU A 184 9.91 -12.67 -9.73
CA GLU A 184 10.60 -13.21 -10.92
C GLU A 184 10.54 -14.74 -10.99
N GLN A 185 10.24 -15.40 -9.87
CA GLN A 185 10.29 -16.86 -9.71
C GLN A 185 8.90 -17.52 -9.67
N THR A 186 7.82 -16.75 -9.90
CA THR A 186 6.42 -17.23 -9.94
C THR A 186 5.75 -16.77 -11.24
#